data_AF-A0A6V1NLB9-F1
#
_entry.id   AF-A0A6V1NLB9-F1
#
_cell.length_a   1.000
_cell.length_b   1.000
_cell.length_c   1.000
_cell.angle_alpha   90.00
_cell.angle_beta   90.00
_cell.angle_gamma   90.00
#
_symmetry.space_group_name_H-M   'P 1'
#
loop_
_entity.id
_entity.type
_entity.pdbx_description
1 polymer ?
#
loop_
_entity_poly.entity_id
_entity_poly.type
_entity_poly.pdbx_seq_one_letter_code
_entity_poly.pdbx_strand_id
1 'polypeptide(L)'
;MYNIHPCTSLYKHIQFLPHTHEQRYEHKATGERLTEDPRFEVDEEALEKARKEQEEREAAELDKVRFALYFVKNLVDAYLQALEESQHAVAKILKKIAAEKDTVKLGAALHHAKEVFPQEAFNNNEELKYAHDVLEYMQELKGHAERDSEAAVNRKKDYLSTFQEKKAYHCQKCQHEVEGKHVKFCPHCNARLVF
;
A
#
# COMPACT_ATOMS: atom_id res chain seq x y z
N MET A 1 21.86 57.89 3.01
CA MET A 1 21.74 57.76 4.48
C MET A 1 20.27 57.89 4.81
N TYR A 2 19.58 56.78 5.09
CA TYR A 2 18.15 56.80 5.41
C TYR A 2 17.99 56.94 6.93
N ASN A 3 17.29 58.00 7.35
CA ASN A 3 16.90 58.24 8.73
C ASN A 3 15.78 57.26 9.11
N ILE A 4 16.10 56.32 10.00
CA ILE A 4 15.12 55.46 10.66
C ILE A 4 14.60 56.24 11.87
N HIS A 5 13.35 56.72 11.83
CA HIS A 5 12.67 57.21 13.02
C HIS A 5 12.29 56.01 13.92
N PRO A 6 12.63 56.02 15.22
CA PRO A 6 12.17 54.99 16.14
C PRO A 6 10.71 55.29 16.52
N CYS A 7 9.76 54.60 15.90
CA CYS A 7 8.38 54.61 16.35
C CYS A 7 8.30 53.84 17.68
N THR A 8 7.94 54.56 18.73
CA THR A 8 7.84 54.11 20.11
C THR A 8 6.90 52.91 20.26
N SER A 9 7.47 51.78 20.66
CA SER A 9 6.79 50.54 21.05
C SER A 9 5.78 50.77 22.19
N LEU A 10 4.49 50.88 21.84
CA LEU A 10 3.36 50.91 22.78
C LEU A 10 2.96 49.51 23.29
N TYR A 11 3.47 48.44 22.65
CA TYR A 11 3.16 47.05 22.99
C TYR A 11 4.32 46.43 23.77
N LYS A 12 4.23 46.49 25.09
CA LYS A 12 5.08 45.71 26.00
C LYS A 12 4.20 44.91 26.94
N HIS A 13 4.05 43.63 26.65
CA HIS A 13 4.05 42.47 27.55
C HIS A 13 3.48 41.27 26.77
N ILE A 14 4.33 40.29 26.45
CA ILE A 14 3.91 39.00 25.90
C ILE A 14 3.64 38.10 27.09
N GLN A 15 2.37 37.72 27.32
CA GLN A 15 2.03 36.64 28.23
C GLN A 15 1.72 35.40 27.38
N PHE A 16 2.62 34.43 27.41
CA PHE A 16 2.37 33.11 26.84
C PHE A 16 1.39 32.36 27.75
N LEU A 17 0.17 32.12 27.27
CA LEU A 17 -0.76 31.19 27.91
C LEU A 17 -0.59 29.82 27.23
N PRO A 18 -0.19 28.76 27.95
CA PRO A 18 0.39 27.55 27.36
C PRO A 18 -0.61 26.58 26.69
N HIS A 19 -1.91 26.90 26.59
CA HIS A 19 -2.93 25.91 26.21
C HIS A 19 -3.90 26.30 25.09
N THR A 20 -3.60 27.32 24.31
CA THR A 20 -4.29 27.59 23.04
C THR A 20 -3.26 28.12 22.05
N HIS A 21 -3.16 27.52 20.86
CA HIS A 21 -2.35 28.03 19.73
C HIS A 21 -2.86 29.39 19.17
N GLU A 22 -3.56 30.18 19.96
CA GLU A 22 -4.02 31.52 19.62
C GLU A 22 -3.21 32.54 20.43
N GLN A 23 -2.32 33.26 19.75
CA GLN A 23 -1.68 34.43 20.34
C GLN A 23 -2.71 35.56 20.43
N ARG A 24 -3.05 36.00 21.65
CA ARG A 24 -4.01 37.08 21.88
C ARG A 24 -3.27 38.34 22.31
N TYR A 25 -3.48 39.44 21.57
CA TYR A 25 -2.90 40.75 21.80
C TYR A 25 -3.94 41.68 22.40
N GLU A 26 -3.65 42.33 23.54
CA GLU A 26 -4.59 43.25 24.18
C GLU A 26 -4.09 44.71 24.07
N HIS A 27 -4.92 45.58 23.51
CA HIS A 27 -4.61 47.01 23.35
C HIS A 27 -4.78 47.76 24.68
N LYS A 28 -3.69 48.31 25.24
CA LYS A 28 -3.67 48.90 26.60
C LYS A 28 -4.63 50.07 26.82
N ALA A 29 -4.97 50.84 25.79
CA ALA A 29 -5.80 52.03 25.94
C ALA A 29 -7.31 51.75 25.77
N THR A 30 -7.68 50.69 25.05
CA THR A 30 -9.08 50.38 24.71
C THR A 30 -9.56 49.05 25.29
N GLY A 31 -8.65 48.19 25.76
CA GLY A 31 -8.97 46.85 26.26
C GLY A 31 -9.38 45.85 25.16
N GLU A 32 -9.21 46.25 23.89
CA GLU A 32 -9.60 45.44 22.74
C GLU A 32 -8.64 44.27 22.56
N ARG A 33 -9.19 43.06 22.44
CA ARG A 33 -8.44 41.81 22.27
C ARG A 33 -8.42 41.43 20.80
N LEU A 34 -7.24 41.47 20.20
CA LEU A 34 -6.97 41.08 18.83
C LEU A 34 -6.37 39.68 18.82
N THR A 35 -6.87 38.82 17.93
CA THR A 35 -6.34 37.46 17.71
C THR A 35 -5.14 37.43 16.77
N GLU A 36 -4.82 38.56 16.13
CA GLU A 36 -3.76 38.72 15.12
C GLU A 36 -2.90 39.93 15.49
N ASP A 37 -1.55 39.83 15.39
CA ASP A 37 -0.63 40.93 15.76
C ASP A 37 -0.68 42.03 14.67
N PRO A 38 -1.20 43.24 14.97
CA PRO A 38 -1.34 44.31 13.99
C PRO A 38 -0.02 44.92 13.51
N ARG A 39 1.14 44.40 13.96
CA ARG A 39 2.47 44.83 13.51
C ARG A 39 2.98 44.14 12.25
N PHE A 40 2.32 43.08 11.81
CA PHE A 40 2.65 42.40 10.57
C PHE A 40 1.51 42.66 9.59
N GLU A 41 1.74 43.55 8.61
CA GLU A 41 0.92 43.51 7.40
C GLU A 41 1.06 42.10 6.85
N VAL A 42 -0.05 41.37 6.78
CA VAL A 42 -0.09 40.08 6.09
C VAL A 42 0.26 40.40 4.65
N ASP A 43 1.49 40.07 4.26
CA ASP A 43 1.97 40.27 2.90
C ASP A 43 1.14 39.37 1.99
N GLU A 44 0.07 39.94 1.42
CA GLU A 44 -0.87 39.26 0.53
C GLU A 44 -0.14 38.60 -0.64
N GLU A 45 0.97 39.19 -1.09
CA GLU A 45 1.82 38.66 -2.16
C GLU A 45 2.58 37.40 -1.71
N ALA A 46 3.13 37.40 -0.50
CA ALA A 46 3.78 36.23 0.08
C ALA A 46 2.81 35.07 0.32
N LEU A 47 1.57 35.38 0.73
CA LEU A 47 0.51 34.40 0.99
C LEU A 47 -0.02 33.78 -0.31
N GLU A 48 -0.23 34.61 -1.34
CA GLU A 48 -0.60 34.16 -2.69
C GLU A 48 0.50 33.29 -3.31
N LYS A 49 1.78 33.65 -3.11
CA LYS A 49 2.92 32.85 -3.56
C LYS A 49 2.97 31.48 -2.86
N ALA A 50 2.81 31.45 -1.54
CA ALA A 50 2.79 30.20 -0.78
C ALA A 50 1.64 29.28 -1.20
N ARG A 51 0.46 29.86 -1.51
CA ARG A 51 -0.68 29.09 -2.03
C ARG A 51 -0.37 28.46 -3.38
N LYS A 52 0.21 29.21 -4.32
CA LYS A 52 0.61 28.70 -5.64
C LYS A 52 1.66 27.59 -5.54
N GLU A 53 2.66 27.76 -4.68
CA GLU A 53 3.68 26.72 -4.45
C GLU A 53 3.06 25.44 -3.87
N GLN A 54 2.03 25.56 -3.02
CA GLN A 54 1.29 24.41 -2.50
C GLN A 54 0.45 23.73 -3.60
N GLU A 55 -0.28 24.52 -4.41
CA GLU A 55 -1.05 24.01 -5.55
C GLU A 55 -0.15 23.25 -6.56
N GLU A 56 1.04 23.77 -6.85
CA GLU A 56 2.03 23.10 -7.73
C GLU A 56 2.53 21.78 -7.14
N ARG A 57 2.78 21.72 -5.83
CA ARG A 57 3.18 20.48 -5.14
C ARG A 57 2.08 19.44 -5.16
N GLU A 58 0.84 19.85 -4.88
CA GLU A 58 -0.34 18.99 -4.92
C GLU A 58 -0.56 18.41 -6.33
N ALA A 59 -0.44 19.25 -7.37
CA ALA A 59 -0.52 18.82 -8.75
C ALA A 59 0.57 17.80 -9.12
N ALA A 60 1.81 18.03 -8.67
CA ALA A 60 2.92 17.12 -8.92
C ALA A 60 2.72 15.74 -8.24
N GLU A 61 2.16 15.70 -7.03
CA GLU A 61 1.82 14.43 -6.37
C GLU A 61 0.65 13.72 -7.05
N LEU A 62 -0.38 14.45 -7.49
CA LEU A 62 -1.48 13.87 -8.27
C LEU A 62 -0.99 13.22 -9.56
N ASP A 63 -0.06 13.84 -10.28
CA ASP A 63 0.50 13.25 -11.50
C ASP A 63 1.28 11.96 -11.23
N LYS A 64 1.99 11.87 -10.10
CA LYS A 64 2.63 10.61 -9.66
C LYS A 64 1.59 9.54 -9.35
N VAL A 65 0.50 9.90 -8.65
CA VAL A 65 -0.61 8.98 -8.36
C VAL A 65 -1.25 8.49 -9.66
N ARG A 66 -1.56 9.39 -10.61
CA ARG A 66 -2.13 9.05 -11.93
C ARG A 66 -1.23 8.09 -12.70
N PHE A 67 0.08 8.36 -12.73
CA PHE A 67 1.04 7.50 -13.40
C PHE A 67 1.09 6.10 -12.78
N ALA A 68 1.14 6.00 -11.45
CA ALA A 68 1.12 4.71 -10.76
C ALA A 68 -0.22 3.97 -10.96
N LEU A 69 -1.33 4.71 -10.90
CA LEU A 69 -2.68 4.19 -11.06
C LEU A 69 -2.90 3.60 -12.46
N TYR A 70 -2.34 4.20 -13.51
CA TYR A 70 -2.49 3.72 -14.89
C TYR A 70 -2.16 2.22 -15.03
N PHE A 71 -1.03 1.79 -14.46
CA PHE A 71 -0.61 0.39 -14.54
C PHE A 71 -1.48 -0.52 -13.68
N VAL A 72 -1.80 -0.08 -12.47
CA VAL A 72 -2.58 -0.86 -11.50
C VAL A 72 -4.02 -1.05 -11.99
N LYS A 73 -4.63 -0.01 -12.55
CA LYS A 73 -5.96 -0.07 -13.16
C LYS A 73 -6.01 -1.08 -14.31
N ASN A 74 -5.03 -1.04 -15.21
CA ASN A 74 -4.97 -1.99 -16.32
C ASN A 74 -4.85 -3.45 -15.85
N LEU A 75 -4.20 -3.71 -14.71
CA LEU A 75 -4.15 -5.04 -14.11
C LEU A 75 -5.51 -5.48 -13.56
N VAL A 76 -6.23 -4.57 -12.91
CA VAL A 76 -7.60 -4.81 -12.44
C VAL A 76 -8.55 -5.07 -13.61
N ASP A 77 -8.52 -4.23 -14.63
CA ASP A 77 -9.38 -4.36 -15.81
C ASP A 77 -9.11 -5.70 -16.52
N ALA A 78 -7.84 -6.07 -16.69
CA ALA A 78 -7.46 -7.37 -17.26
C ALA A 78 -7.94 -8.54 -16.39
N TYR A 79 -7.88 -8.40 -15.06
CA TYR A 79 -8.39 -9.42 -14.14
C TYR A 79 -9.91 -9.60 -14.26
N LEU A 80 -10.66 -8.51 -14.32
CA LEU A 80 -12.11 -8.53 -14.49
C LEU A 80 -12.50 -9.16 -15.84
N GLN A 81 -11.85 -8.76 -16.94
CA GLN A 81 -12.07 -9.36 -18.25
C GLN A 81 -11.74 -10.87 -18.24
N ALA A 82 -10.66 -11.26 -17.57
CA ALA A 82 -10.31 -12.67 -17.45
C ALA A 82 -11.33 -13.48 -16.63
N LEU A 83 -12.00 -12.86 -15.65
CA LEU A 83 -13.10 -13.50 -14.92
C LEU A 83 -14.29 -13.77 -15.83
N GLU A 84 -14.60 -12.85 -16.74
CA GLU A 84 -15.67 -13.00 -17.74
C GLU A 84 -15.33 -14.10 -18.77
N GLU A 85 -14.07 -14.20 -19.19
CA GLU A 85 -13.62 -15.10 -20.27
C GLU A 85 -13.23 -16.52 -19.82
N SER A 86 -13.37 -16.87 -18.53
CA SER A 86 -13.04 -18.15 -17.85
C SER A 86 -11.71 -18.19 -17.07
N GLN A 87 -11.73 -18.96 -15.97
CA GLN A 87 -10.77 -18.93 -14.85
C GLN A 87 -9.29 -19.18 -15.18
N HIS A 88 -8.95 -19.78 -16.32
CA HIS A 88 -7.54 -20.05 -16.66
C HIS A 88 -6.74 -18.77 -16.94
N ALA A 89 -7.37 -17.73 -17.50
CA ALA A 89 -6.74 -16.43 -17.70
C ALA A 89 -6.53 -15.70 -16.35
N VAL A 90 -7.49 -15.84 -15.43
CA VAL A 90 -7.48 -15.27 -14.08
C VAL A 90 -6.25 -15.73 -13.30
N ALA A 91 -5.97 -17.04 -13.33
CA ALA A 91 -4.81 -17.62 -12.64
C ALA A 91 -3.46 -17.07 -13.15
N LYS A 92 -3.38 -16.68 -14.44
CA LYS A 92 -2.17 -16.06 -15.02
C LYS A 92 -2.02 -14.61 -14.56
N ILE A 93 -3.12 -13.88 -14.39
CA ILE A 93 -3.13 -12.50 -13.93
C ILE A 93 -2.85 -12.42 -12.43
N LEU A 94 -3.45 -13.29 -11.61
CA LEU A 94 -3.13 -13.39 -10.19
C LEU A 94 -1.63 -13.63 -9.95
N LYS A 95 -0.97 -14.45 -10.78
CA LYS A 95 0.49 -14.63 -10.74
C LYS A 95 1.27 -13.36 -11.06
N LYS A 96 0.79 -12.52 -11.98
CA LYS A 96 1.38 -11.21 -12.28
C LYS A 96 1.23 -10.27 -11.08
N ILE A 97 0.00 -10.14 -10.57
CA ILE A 97 -0.31 -9.34 -9.37
C ILE A 97 0.60 -9.71 -8.18
N ALA A 98 0.83 -11.01 -7.93
CA ALA A 98 1.72 -11.46 -6.87
C ALA A 98 3.20 -11.06 -7.07
N ALA A 99 3.64 -10.91 -8.32
CA ALA A 99 5.01 -10.57 -8.68
C ALA A 99 5.25 -9.06 -8.82
N GLU A 100 4.19 -8.24 -8.88
CA GLU A 100 4.29 -6.88 -9.38
C GLU A 100 4.73 -5.86 -8.32
N LYS A 101 5.70 -5.02 -8.69
CA LYS A 101 6.21 -3.89 -7.90
C LYS A 101 5.31 -2.65 -7.98
N ASP A 102 4.37 -2.62 -8.93
CA ASP A 102 3.63 -1.40 -9.24
C ASP A 102 2.54 -1.07 -8.22
N THR A 103 1.99 -2.08 -7.52
CA THR A 103 1.12 -1.87 -6.35
C THR A 103 1.84 -1.13 -5.22
N VAL A 104 3.13 -1.42 -5.01
CA VAL A 104 3.98 -0.74 -4.03
C VAL A 104 4.20 0.72 -4.43
N LYS A 105 4.39 0.99 -5.73
CA LYS A 105 4.54 2.37 -6.23
C LYS A 105 3.27 3.19 -6.03
N LEU A 106 2.10 2.61 -6.29
CA LEU A 106 0.82 3.30 -6.04
C LEU A 106 0.62 3.56 -4.55
N GLY A 107 0.93 2.59 -3.69
CA GLY A 107 0.88 2.78 -2.24
C GLY A 107 1.82 3.89 -1.75
N ALA A 108 3.05 3.94 -2.28
CA ALA A 108 4.01 5.01 -1.95
C ALA A 108 3.53 6.38 -2.46
N ALA A 109 3.01 6.47 -3.68
CA ALA A 109 2.47 7.71 -4.23
C ALA A 109 1.26 8.21 -3.41
N LEU A 110 0.35 7.32 -3.00
CA LEU A 110 -0.77 7.67 -2.13
C LEU A 110 -0.31 8.09 -0.73
N HIS A 111 0.75 7.48 -0.20
CA HIS A 111 1.31 7.88 1.08
C HIS A 111 1.90 9.30 1.03
N HIS A 112 2.69 9.61 0.01
CA HIS A 112 3.23 10.96 -0.18
C HIS A 112 2.12 12.00 -0.46
N ALA A 113 1.09 11.64 -1.22
CA ALA A 113 -0.08 12.51 -1.39
C ALA A 113 -0.77 12.80 -0.04
N LYS A 114 -0.86 11.84 0.89
CA LYS A 114 -1.40 12.10 2.25
C LYS A 114 -0.52 13.05 3.08
N GLU A 115 0.78 13.12 2.82
CA GLU A 115 1.69 14.03 3.52
C GLU A 115 1.60 15.47 3.00
N VAL A 116 1.30 15.63 1.71
CA VAL A 116 1.25 16.95 1.03
C VAL A 116 -0.14 17.58 1.12
N PHE A 117 -1.20 16.78 0.96
CA PHE A 117 -2.57 17.29 0.97
C PHE A 117 -3.08 17.49 2.40
N PRO A 118 -3.79 18.60 2.68
CA PRO A 118 -4.62 18.71 3.88
C PRO A 118 -5.61 17.55 3.95
N GLN A 119 -5.83 16.97 5.14
CA GLN A 119 -6.64 15.75 5.32
C GLN A 119 -8.04 15.86 4.68
N GLU A 120 -8.71 17.01 4.80
CA GLU A 120 -10.03 17.26 4.20
C GLU A 120 -9.96 17.32 2.67
N ALA A 121 -8.93 17.96 2.11
CA ALA A 121 -8.73 18.02 0.66
C ALA A 121 -8.41 16.63 0.08
N PHE A 122 -7.57 15.85 0.77
CA PHE A 122 -7.27 14.47 0.40
C PHE A 122 -8.54 13.62 0.37
N ASN A 123 -9.35 13.71 1.43
CA ASN A 123 -10.59 12.95 1.58
C ASN A 123 -11.70 13.44 0.66
N ASN A 124 -11.63 14.63 0.06
CA ASN A 124 -12.65 15.13 -0.86
C ASN A 124 -12.26 14.95 -2.32
N ASN A 125 -11.00 14.66 -2.62
CA ASN A 125 -10.52 14.42 -3.98
C ASN A 125 -10.98 13.04 -4.50
N GLU A 126 -11.76 13.04 -5.57
CA GLU A 126 -12.31 11.82 -6.18
C GLU A 126 -11.22 10.92 -6.79
N GLU A 127 -10.16 11.49 -7.36
CA GLU A 127 -9.07 10.71 -7.96
C GLU A 127 -8.26 9.96 -6.90
N LEU A 128 -7.99 10.62 -5.76
CA LEU A 128 -7.25 9.99 -4.64
C LEU A 128 -8.07 8.89 -3.97
N LYS A 129 -9.39 9.09 -3.83
CA LYS A 129 -10.33 8.04 -3.39
C LYS A 129 -10.31 6.85 -4.33
N TYR A 130 -10.50 7.09 -5.62
CA TYR A 130 -10.50 6.03 -6.62
C TYR A 130 -9.17 5.27 -6.64
N ALA A 131 -8.05 5.97 -6.55
CA ALA A 131 -6.73 5.35 -6.46
C ALA A 131 -6.57 4.48 -5.19
N HIS A 132 -7.14 4.90 -4.06
CA HIS A 132 -7.16 4.13 -2.82
C HIS A 132 -7.98 2.86 -2.97
N ASP A 133 -9.20 2.95 -3.51
CA ASP A 133 -10.09 1.80 -3.72
C ASP A 133 -9.46 0.76 -4.66
N VAL A 134 -8.82 1.22 -5.74
CA VAL A 134 -8.09 0.36 -6.68
C VAL A 134 -6.90 -0.33 -6.00
N LEU A 135 -6.19 0.37 -5.12
CA LEU A 135 -5.08 -0.21 -4.37
C LEU A 135 -5.57 -1.29 -3.39
N GLU A 136 -6.65 -1.03 -2.65
CA GLU A 136 -7.25 -2.01 -1.73
C GLU A 136 -7.67 -3.27 -2.47
N TYR A 137 -8.41 -3.11 -3.58
CA TYR A 137 -8.84 -4.25 -4.39
C TYR A 137 -7.64 -5.07 -4.90
N MET A 138 -6.57 -4.41 -5.31
CA MET A 138 -5.34 -5.09 -5.74
C MET A 138 -4.62 -5.82 -4.62
N GLN A 139 -4.67 -5.32 -3.39
CA GLN A 139 -4.13 -6.02 -2.22
C GLN A 139 -4.95 -7.27 -1.89
N GLU A 140 -6.28 -7.22 -2.03
CA GLU A 140 -7.14 -8.39 -1.89
C GLU A 140 -6.78 -9.46 -2.93
N LEU A 141 -6.67 -9.07 -4.21
CA LEU A 141 -6.28 -9.97 -5.30
C LEU A 141 -4.90 -10.59 -5.08
N LYS A 142 -3.94 -9.81 -4.55
CA LYS A 142 -2.63 -10.33 -4.16
C LYS A 142 -2.77 -11.39 -3.06
N GLY A 143 -3.59 -11.15 -2.04
CA GLY A 143 -3.88 -12.13 -0.99
C GLY A 143 -4.50 -13.43 -1.52
N HIS A 144 -5.37 -13.35 -2.53
CA HIS A 144 -5.86 -14.53 -3.25
C HIS A 144 -4.74 -15.28 -3.97
N ALA A 145 -3.88 -14.57 -4.70
CA ALA A 145 -2.78 -15.17 -5.44
C ALA A 145 -1.76 -15.86 -4.52
N GLU A 146 -1.45 -15.27 -3.36
CA GLU A 146 -0.56 -15.86 -2.36
C GLU A 146 -1.13 -17.15 -1.76
N ARG A 147 -2.43 -17.16 -1.39
CA ARG A 147 -3.12 -18.36 -0.90
C ARG A 147 -3.15 -19.47 -1.93
N ASP A 148 -3.40 -19.15 -3.20
CA ASP A 148 -3.41 -20.14 -4.29
C ASP A 148 -2.01 -20.72 -4.54
N SER A 149 -0.98 -19.88 -4.44
CA SER A 149 0.42 -20.30 -4.53
C SER A 149 0.79 -21.24 -3.38
N GLU A 150 0.43 -20.89 -2.15
CA GLU A 150 0.67 -21.71 -0.97
C GLU A 150 -0.08 -23.06 -1.06
N ALA A 151 -1.35 -23.04 -1.47
CA ALA A 151 -2.13 -24.26 -1.69
C ALA A 151 -1.50 -25.14 -2.78
N ALA A 152 -0.96 -24.55 -3.86
CA ALA A 152 -0.27 -25.30 -4.89
C ALA A 152 1.05 -25.91 -4.39
N VAL A 153 1.80 -25.20 -3.55
CA VAL A 153 3.01 -25.72 -2.90
C VAL A 153 2.65 -26.87 -1.94
N ASN A 154 1.61 -26.72 -1.13
CA ASN A 154 1.18 -27.76 -0.19
C ASN A 154 0.70 -29.01 -0.93
N ARG A 155 -0.12 -28.88 -1.99
CA ARG A 155 -0.49 -30.02 -2.85
C ARG A 155 0.72 -30.74 -3.44
N LYS A 156 1.76 -30.00 -3.85
CA LYS A 156 3.02 -30.61 -4.34
C LYS A 156 3.79 -31.31 -3.24
N LYS A 157 3.86 -30.73 -2.03
CA LYS A 157 4.47 -31.37 -0.87
C LYS A 157 3.76 -32.67 -0.52
N ASP A 158 2.43 -32.65 -0.48
CA ASP A 158 1.60 -33.84 -0.21
C ASP A 158 1.80 -34.91 -1.29
N TYR A 159 1.82 -34.50 -2.56
CA TYR A 159 2.14 -35.42 -3.65
C TYR A 159 3.53 -36.05 -3.48
N LEU A 160 4.56 -35.25 -3.17
CA LEU A 160 5.92 -35.73 -2.97
C LEU A 160 6.06 -36.63 -1.74
N SER A 161 5.41 -36.33 -0.63
CA SER A 161 5.43 -37.19 0.56
C SER A 161 4.74 -38.53 0.29
N THR A 162 3.60 -38.51 -0.40
CA THR A 162 2.85 -39.72 -0.75
C THR A 162 3.59 -40.59 -1.77
N PHE A 163 4.29 -39.99 -2.74
CA PHE A 163 5.08 -40.73 -3.73
C PHE A 163 6.45 -41.20 -3.22
N GLN A 164 7.10 -40.48 -2.30
CA GLN A 164 8.33 -40.96 -1.65
C GLN A 164 8.10 -42.25 -0.84
N GLU A 165 6.87 -42.55 -0.46
CA GLU A 165 6.50 -43.78 0.25
C GLU A 165 6.23 -44.99 -0.68
N LYS A 166 6.01 -44.75 -1.98
CA LYS A 166 5.81 -45.79 -2.98
C LYS A 166 7.12 -46.18 -3.67
N LYS A 167 8.00 -46.86 -2.94
CA LYS A 167 9.00 -47.70 -3.61
C LYS A 167 8.32 -48.99 -4.03
N ALA A 168 8.18 -49.20 -5.33
CA ALA A 168 7.79 -50.47 -5.92
C ALA A 168 9.01 -51.40 -5.93
N TYR A 169 8.87 -52.57 -5.30
CA TYR A 169 9.88 -53.62 -5.33
C TYR A 169 9.31 -54.83 -6.04
N HIS A 170 10.11 -55.49 -6.89
CA HIS A 170 9.70 -56.77 -7.47
C HIS A 170 10.18 -57.92 -6.61
N CYS A 171 9.28 -58.84 -6.29
CA CYS A 171 9.66 -60.08 -5.63
C CYS A 171 10.53 -60.92 -6.57
N GLN A 172 11.76 -61.26 -6.17
CA GLN A 172 12.66 -62.08 -6.99
C GLN A 172 12.12 -63.49 -7.30
N LYS A 173 11.18 -64.00 -6.49
CA LYS A 173 10.64 -65.36 -6.63
C LYS A 173 9.43 -65.44 -7.56
N CYS A 174 8.51 -64.48 -7.51
CA CYS A 174 7.27 -64.51 -8.28
C CYS A 174 7.03 -63.27 -9.15
N GLN A 175 7.98 -62.34 -9.21
CA GLN A 175 7.93 -61.06 -9.93
C GLN A 175 6.75 -60.14 -9.57
N HIS A 176 5.98 -60.47 -8.53
CA HIS A 176 4.91 -59.63 -8.05
C HIS A 176 5.46 -58.29 -7.54
N GLU A 177 4.85 -57.20 -7.98
CA GLU A 177 5.16 -55.85 -7.54
C GLU A 177 4.59 -55.61 -6.14
N VAL A 178 5.43 -55.10 -5.24
CA VAL A 178 5.11 -54.86 -3.84
C VAL A 178 5.37 -53.40 -3.55
N GLU A 179 4.31 -52.65 -3.23
CA GLU A 179 4.39 -51.25 -2.82
C GLU A 179 4.49 -51.14 -1.29
N GLY A 180 5.53 -50.45 -0.78
CA GLY A 180 5.57 -50.00 0.61
C GLY A 180 6.94 -50.00 1.27
N LYS A 181 7.16 -49.03 2.17
CA LYS A 181 8.46 -48.74 2.83
C LYS A 181 8.95 -49.81 3.82
N HIS A 182 8.06 -50.69 4.30
CA HIS A 182 8.35 -51.64 5.39
C HIS A 182 7.96 -53.10 5.11
N VAL A 183 7.69 -53.45 3.86
CA VAL A 183 7.17 -54.78 3.51
C VAL A 183 8.31 -55.82 3.49
N LYS A 184 8.50 -56.58 4.57
CA LYS A 184 9.58 -57.59 4.66
C LYS A 184 9.30 -58.88 3.88
N PHE A 185 8.04 -59.14 3.50
CA PHE A 185 7.60 -60.38 2.87
C PHE A 185 6.66 -60.10 1.70
N CYS A 186 6.80 -60.86 0.61
CA CYS A 186 5.90 -60.76 -0.54
C CYS A 186 4.49 -61.27 -0.17
N PRO A 187 3.42 -60.49 -0.40
CA PRO A 187 2.05 -60.91 -0.07
C PRO A 187 1.56 -62.11 -0.90
N HIS A 188 2.14 -62.34 -2.08
CA HIS A 188 1.72 -63.42 -2.98
C HIS A 188 2.40 -64.77 -2.69
N CYS A 189 3.69 -64.78 -2.35
CA CYS A 189 4.46 -66.01 -2.18
C CYS A 189 5.15 -66.16 -0.81
N ASN A 190 4.93 -65.18 0.07
CA ASN A 190 5.50 -65.07 1.42
C ASN A 190 7.04 -65.15 1.48
N ALA A 191 7.72 -64.96 0.34
CA ALA A 191 9.17 -64.91 0.29
C ALA A 191 9.67 -63.60 0.93
N ARG A 192 10.78 -63.67 1.66
CA ARG A 192 11.44 -62.49 2.24
C ARG A 192 11.94 -61.58 1.11
N LEU A 193 11.56 -60.32 1.15
CA LEU A 193 12.05 -59.30 0.21
C LEU A 193 13.43 -58.83 0.69
N VAL A 194 14.42 -58.89 -0.20
CA VAL A 194 15.77 -58.35 0.01
C VAL A 194 15.79 -57.01 -0.75
N PHE A 195 15.89 -55.92 0.00
CA PHE A 195 15.90 -54.55 -0.50
C PHE A 195 17.29 -54.11 -0.94
#